data_AF-A0A5N9CBJ6-F1
#
_entry.id   AF-A0A5N9CBJ6-F1
#
_cell.length_a   1.000
_cell.length_b   1.000
_cell.length_c   1.000
_cell.angle_alpha   90.00
_cell.angle_beta   90.00
_cell.angle_gamma   90.00
#
_symmetry.space_group_name_H-M   'P 1'
#
loop_
_entity.id
_entity.type
_entity.pdbx_description
1 polymer ?
#
loop_
_entity_poly.entity_id
_entity_poly.type
_entity_poly.pdbx_seq_one_letter_code
_entity_poly.pdbx_strand_id
1 'polypeptide(L)' 'MTGNNTHSDLSYMRDKAAIVGIGETEFSFDSGRTEWQLACEAIKAACDDAGISPHEIDGLFRQ' A
#
# COMPACT_ATOMS: atom_id res chain seq x y z
N MET A 1 -28.76 31.75 14.43
CA MET A 1 -28.85 30.65 15.42
C MET A 1 -29.77 29.62 14.78
N THR A 2 -29.40 28.41 14.35
CA THR A 2 -28.30 27.48 14.68
C THR A 2 -28.33 26.32 13.66
N GLY A 3 -27.16 25.81 13.26
CA GLY A 3 -26.90 24.45 12.76
C GLY A 3 -27.24 24.13 11.29
N ASN A 4 -26.52 23.28 10.55
CA ASN A 4 -25.40 22.38 10.87
C ASN A 4 -24.66 21.98 9.56
N ASN A 5 -23.33 21.95 9.64
CA ASN A 5 -22.39 20.99 9.06
C ASN A 5 -22.61 20.53 7.60
N THR A 6 -22.04 21.24 6.63
CA THR A 6 -21.72 20.65 5.32
C THR A 6 -20.42 19.82 5.44
N HIS A 7 -20.59 18.53 5.70
CA HIS A 7 -19.56 17.48 5.74
C HIS A 7 -18.90 17.21 4.36
N SER A 8 -18.35 18.23 3.69
CA SER A 8 -17.75 18.07 2.35
C SER A 8 -16.28 17.60 2.37
N ASP A 9 -15.59 17.64 3.50
CA ASP A 9 -14.17 17.23 3.57
C ASP A 9 -13.96 15.71 3.63
N LEU A 10 -14.95 14.93 4.07
CA LEU A 10 -14.78 13.47 4.26
C LEU A 10 -14.81 12.67 2.95
N SER A 11 -15.20 13.27 1.83
CA SER A 11 -15.37 12.59 0.54
C SER A 11 -14.32 12.98 -0.51
N TYR A 12 -13.39 13.88 -0.19
CA TYR A 12 -12.41 14.39 -1.16
C TYR A 12 -11.52 13.30 -1.78
N MET A 13 -11.29 12.18 -1.08
CA MET A 13 -10.43 11.08 -1.54
C MET A 13 -11.20 9.88 -2.09
N ARG A 14 -12.53 9.90 -2.04
CA ARG A 14 -13.35 8.80 -2.56
C ARG A 14 -13.15 8.71 -4.07
N ASP A 15 -12.93 7.48 -4.56
CA ASP A 15 -12.71 7.15 -5.97
C ASP A 15 -11.46 7.77 -6.64
N LYS A 16 -10.56 8.38 -5.86
CA LYS A 16 -9.29 8.93 -6.38
C LYS A 16 -8.10 7.98 -6.32
N ALA A 17 -8.18 6.96 -5.46
CA ALA A 17 -7.14 5.96 -5.29
C ALA A 17 -7.81 4.60 -5.07
N ALA A 18 -7.17 3.55 -5.56
CA ALA A 18 -7.58 2.18 -5.36
C ALA A 18 -6.36 1.34 -4.98
N ILE A 19 -6.60 0.28 -4.19
CA ILE A 19 -5.58 -0.73 -3.92
C ILE A 19 -5.62 -1.69 -5.10
N VAL A 20 -4.54 -1.73 -5.87
CA VAL A 20 -4.45 -2.52 -7.10
C VAL A 20 -3.79 -3.89 -6.88
N GLY A 21 -3.04 -4.07 -5.79
CA GLY A 21 -2.47 -5.37 -5.44
C GLY A 21 -2.01 -5.43 -3.98
N ILE A 22 -1.96 -6.65 -3.44
CA ILE A 22 -1.55 -6.95 -2.07
C ILE A 22 -0.49 -8.05 -2.10
N GLY A 23 0.60 -7.87 -1.34
CA GLY A 23 1.68 -8.83 -1.24
C GLY A 23 2.11 -9.04 0.20
N GLU A 24 2.37 -10.28 0.55
CA GLU A 24 2.85 -10.69 1.87
C GLU A 24 4.15 -11.49 1.76
N THR A 25 4.90 -11.54 2.85
CA THR A 25 6.08 -12.40 2.97
C THR A 25 5.73 -13.72 3.63
N GLU A 26 6.55 -14.73 3.37
CA GLU A 26 6.52 -15.96 4.15
C GLU A 26 6.93 -15.67 5.60
N PHE A 27 6.03 -15.99 6.55
CA PHE A 27 6.29 -15.85 7.97
C PHE A 27 7.17 -17.00 8.47
N SER A 28 8.44 -16.72 8.76
CA SER A 28 9.35 -17.67 9.41
C SER A 28 9.88 -17.10 10.72
N PHE A 29 10.00 -17.96 11.73
CA PHE A 29 10.58 -17.62 13.04
C PHE A 29 12.07 -17.28 12.94
N ASP A 30 12.76 -17.91 11.99
CA ASP A 30 14.11 -17.57 11.59
C ASP A 30 14.08 -17.37 10.07
N SER A 31 13.88 -16.13 9.64
CA SER A 31 13.80 -15.81 8.21
C SER A 31 15.16 -16.05 7.53
N GLY A 32 16.27 -16.05 8.29
CA GLY A 32 17.64 -16.04 7.78
C GLY A 32 17.92 -14.86 6.84
N ARG A 33 16.98 -13.91 6.75
CA ARG A 33 16.86 -12.87 5.74
C ARG A 33 16.78 -11.53 6.43
N THR A 34 17.39 -10.53 5.83
CA THR A 34 17.26 -9.15 6.34
C THR A 34 15.83 -8.66 6.20
N GLU A 35 15.41 -7.78 7.09
CA GLU A 35 14.10 -7.13 7.07
C GLU A 35 13.85 -6.42 5.72
N TRP A 36 14.93 -5.92 5.11
CA TRP A 36 14.89 -5.29 3.80
C TRP A 36 14.56 -6.28 2.68
N GLN A 37 15.10 -7.50 2.75
CA GLN A 37 14.79 -8.56 1.79
C GLN A 37 13.31 -8.98 1.89
N LEU A 38 12.80 -9.11 3.12
CA LEU A 38 11.38 -9.39 3.35
C LEU A 38 10.49 -8.28 2.78
N ALA A 39 10.83 -7.01 3.04
CA ALA A 39 10.10 -5.89 2.45
C ALA A 39 10.10 -5.93 0.92
N CYS A 40 11.24 -6.22 0.29
CA CYS A 40 11.33 -6.36 -1.15
C CYS A 40 10.50 -7.53 -1.70
N GLU A 41 10.44 -8.68 -1.00
CA GLU A 41 9.61 -9.83 -1.39
C GLU A 41 8.12 -9.46 -1.37
N ALA A 42 7.63 -8.84 -0.30
CA ALA A 42 6.24 -8.39 -0.21
C ALA A 42 5.90 -7.34 -1.28
N ILE A 43 6.78 -6.37 -1.52
CA ILE A 43 6.58 -5.35 -2.58
C ILE A 43 6.50 -6.02 -3.95
N LYS A 44 7.38 -6.99 -4.23
CA LYS A 44 7.38 -7.69 -5.52
C LYS A 44 6.11 -8.51 -5.70
N ALA A 45 5.67 -9.23 -4.66
CA ALA A 45 4.40 -9.95 -4.70
C ALA A 45 3.20 -9.02 -4.94
N ALA A 46 3.18 -7.83 -4.32
CA ALA A 46 2.14 -6.83 -4.55
C ALA A 46 2.18 -6.25 -5.97
N CYS A 47 3.37 -6.06 -6.55
CA CYS A 47 3.53 -5.62 -7.94
C CYS A 47 3.04 -6.68 -8.93
N ASP A 48 3.37 -7.95 -8.67
CA ASP A 48 2.95 -9.08 -9.50
C ASP A 48 1.42 -9.25 -9.46
N ASP A 49 0.79 -9.08 -8.28
CA ASP A 49 -0.68 -9.09 -8.11
C ASP A 49 -1.36 -7.90 -8.82
N ALA A 50 -0.76 -6.71 -8.75
CA ALA A 50 -1.23 -5.53 -9.45
C ALA A 50 -0.96 -5.55 -10.97
N GLY A 51 -0.07 -6.43 -11.45
CA GLY A 51 0.36 -6.50 -12.84
C GLY A 51 1.18 -5.29 -13.31
N ILE A 52 1.85 -4.59 -12.38
CA ILE A 52 2.65 -3.39 -12.68
C ILE A 52 4.14 -3.69 -12.56
N SER A 53 4.96 -2.97 -13.31
CA SER A 53 6.40 -3.04 -13.14
C SER A 53 6.83 -2.25 -11.89
N PRO A 54 7.77 -2.74 -11.07
CA PRO A 54 8.33 -1.96 -9.97
C PRO A 54 8.96 -0.63 -10.39
N HIS A 55 9.31 -0.49 -11.68
CA HIS A 55 9.83 0.75 -12.25
C HIS A 55 8.77 1.84 -12.44
N GLU A 56 7.48 1.49 -12.37
CA GLU A 56 6.36 2.44 -12.44
C GLU A 56 6.00 3.01 -11.06
N ILE A 57 6.74 2.65 -10.02
CA ILE A 57 6.52 3.12 -8.66
C ILE A 57 7.29 4.42 -8.43
N ASP A 58 6.54 5.52 -8.32
CA ASP A 58 7.11 6.86 -8.09
C ASP A 58 7.28 7.21 -6.60
N GLY A 59 6.78 6.38 -5.68
CA GLY A 59 6.80 6.67 -4.25
C GLY A 59 6.76 5.44 -3.36
N LEU A 60 7.53 5.49 -2.27
CA LEU A 60 7.56 4.49 -1.21
C LEU A 60 7.27 5.16 0.12
N PHE A 61 6.27 4.65 0.85
CA PHE A 61 5.96 5.10 2.21
C PHE A 61 6.47 4.07 3.22
N ARG A 62 7.12 4.56 4.28
CA ARG A 62 7.61 3.76 5.42
C ARG A 62 7.02 4.32 6.71
N GLN A 63 6.60 3.44 7.62
CA GLN A 63 6.14 3.80 8.96
C GLN A 63 7.32 3.98 9.92
#